data_AF-F0SVK3-F1
#
_entry.id   AF-F0SVK3-F1
#
_cell.length_a   1.000
_cell.length_b   1.000
_cell.length_c   1.000
_cell.angle_alpha   90.00
_cell.angle_beta   90.00
_cell.angle_gamma   90.00
#
_symmetry.space_group_name_H-M   'P 1'
#
loop_
_entity.id
_entity.type
_entity.pdbx_description
1 polymer ?
#
loop_
_entity_poly.entity_id
_entity_poly.type
_entity_poly.pdbx_seq_one_letter_code
_entity_poly.pdbx_strand_id
1 'polypeptide(L)'
;MKSIHKILCKSLFSSRRLYLLLLPLVGIGAWYSYEYSKVANQAQDGGQLSFAIYHSIFQSIIVLCIIIPSFLVIIEFINVNLDKCEVLLKYKNIRKWWADKNWGICLFSLIYIVIINAIVIAVIIFSGHGSQLNVNFLRYMFLGGLFQFLGFLILGNIYSIALLQIQHPSAGFFIAYAVIVLLDIIRDVSESLLTFDFVTLEEYMFLMSNKVNLWHGLWLLLIFMLLYQLGLSISRGKDIYWGER
;
A
#
# COMPACT_ATOMS: atom_id res chain seq x y z
N MET A 1 -10.35 26.22 11.42
CA MET A 1 -9.30 25.20 11.67
C MET A 1 -8.46 25.08 10.41
N LYS A 2 -7.11 25.11 10.50
CA LYS A 2 -6.27 24.70 9.37
C LYS A 2 -6.71 23.30 8.93
N SER A 3 -6.88 23.08 7.63
CA SER A 3 -7.26 21.77 7.09
C SER A 3 -6.29 20.72 7.64
N ILE A 4 -6.80 19.76 8.45
CA ILE A 4 -6.03 18.70 9.11
C ILE A 4 -5.13 17.98 8.09
N HIS A 5 -5.61 17.86 6.86
CA HIS A 5 -4.90 17.35 5.69
C HIS A 5 -3.59 18.08 5.40
N LYS A 6 -3.59 19.42 5.46
CA LYS A 6 -2.37 20.21 5.24
C LYS A 6 -1.34 19.96 6.34
N ILE A 7 -1.79 19.68 7.56
CA ILE A 7 -0.93 19.33 8.69
C ILE A 7 -0.36 17.93 8.47
N LEU A 8 -1.19 16.95 8.09
CA LEU A 8 -0.76 15.57 7.79
C LEU A 8 0.28 15.53 6.66
N CYS A 9 0.02 16.18 5.52
CA CYS A 9 1.00 16.27 4.42
C CYS A 9 2.30 16.95 4.86
N LYS A 10 2.20 18.09 5.55
CA LYS A 10 3.40 18.80 6.02
C LYS A 10 4.21 17.92 6.97
N SER A 11 3.55 17.24 7.90
CA SER A 11 4.20 16.31 8.84
C SER A 11 4.90 15.17 8.10
N LEU A 12 4.22 14.56 7.12
CA LEU A 12 4.76 13.44 6.34
C LEU A 12 6.02 13.85 5.56
N PHE A 13 5.96 14.92 4.78
CA PHE A 13 7.09 15.36 3.96
C PHE A 13 8.23 15.98 4.78
N SER A 14 7.98 16.46 6.00
CA SER A 14 9.04 16.89 6.91
C SER A 14 9.73 15.73 7.65
N SER A 15 9.21 14.51 7.54
CA SER A 15 9.65 13.37 8.34
C SER A 15 10.92 12.72 7.76
N ARG A 16 12.00 12.71 8.56
CA ARG A 16 13.22 11.95 8.25
C ARG A 16 12.96 10.45 8.05
N ARG A 17 11.95 9.89 8.75
CA ARG A 17 11.59 8.47 8.63
C ARG A 17 11.07 8.13 7.24
N LEU A 18 10.32 9.03 6.60
CA LEU A 18 9.84 8.82 5.23
C LEU A 18 11.02 8.64 4.28
N TYR A 19 12.00 9.53 4.32
CA TYR A 19 13.19 9.45 3.45
C TYR A 19 14.00 8.17 3.68
N LEU A 20 14.14 7.72 4.93
CA LEU A 20 14.80 6.44 5.25
C LEU A 20 14.04 5.24 4.67
N LEU A 21 12.70 5.27 4.67
CA LEU A 21 11.88 4.21 4.08
C LEU A 21 11.89 4.20 2.55
N LEU A 22 12.07 5.37 1.94
CA LEU A 22 12.17 5.48 0.47
C LEU A 22 13.54 5.05 -0.05
N LEU A 23 14.60 5.10 0.75
CA LEU A 23 15.96 4.79 0.33
C LEU A 23 16.12 3.34 -0.18
N PRO A 24 15.59 2.29 0.48
CA PRO A 24 15.55 0.94 -0.07
C PRO A 24 14.83 0.85 -1.42
N LEU A 25 13.69 1.52 -1.57
CA LEU A 25 12.92 1.51 -2.83
C LEU A 25 13.69 2.15 -3.97
N VAL A 26 14.36 3.28 -3.71
CA VAL A 26 15.24 3.94 -4.69
C VAL A 26 16.46 3.07 -5.01
N GLY A 27 17.05 2.41 -4.00
CA GLY A 27 18.17 1.48 -4.19
C GLY A 27 17.82 0.29 -5.09
N ILE A 28 16.64 -0.31 -4.88
CA ILE A 28 16.11 -1.37 -5.74
C ILE A 28 15.86 -0.84 -7.16
N GLY A 29 15.26 0.35 -7.28
CA GLY A 29 15.06 0.99 -8.57
C GLY A 29 16.39 1.20 -9.32
N ALA A 30 17.42 1.73 -8.64
CA ALA A 30 18.74 1.91 -9.23
C ALA A 30 19.36 0.57 -9.67
N TRP A 31 19.25 -0.48 -8.85
CA TRP A 31 19.72 -1.82 -9.17
C TRP A 31 19.05 -2.38 -10.43
N TYR A 32 17.72 -2.36 -10.52
CA TYR A 32 17.00 -2.83 -11.70
C TYR A 32 17.28 -1.98 -12.93
N SER A 33 17.42 -0.65 -12.77
CA SER A 33 17.79 0.24 -13.89
C SER A 33 19.12 -0.19 -14.49
N TYR A 34 20.11 -0.49 -13.64
CA TYR A 34 21.43 -0.97 -14.07
C TYR A 34 21.35 -2.35 -14.73
N GLU A 35 20.68 -3.32 -14.11
CA GLU A 35 20.55 -4.68 -14.68
C GLU A 35 19.86 -4.67 -16.06
N TYR A 36 18.73 -3.97 -16.19
CA TYR A 36 18.03 -3.89 -17.48
C TYR A 36 18.76 -3.04 -18.52
N SER A 37 19.61 -2.08 -18.11
CA SER A 37 20.45 -1.34 -19.06
C SER A 37 21.49 -2.22 -19.76
N LYS A 38 21.96 -3.31 -19.11
CA LYS A 38 22.87 -4.27 -19.74
C LYS A 38 22.17 -5.10 -20.81
N VAL A 39 20.90 -5.44 -20.56
CA VAL A 39 20.05 -6.23 -21.46
C VAL A 39 19.58 -5.40 -22.67
N ALA A 40 19.42 -4.09 -22.50
CA ALA A 40 19.06 -3.14 -23.56
C ALA A 40 20.00 -3.23 -24.79
N ASN A 41 21.28 -3.53 -24.55
CA ASN A 41 22.29 -3.65 -25.60
C ASN A 41 22.21 -4.97 -26.38
N GLN A 42 21.37 -5.92 -25.94
CA GLN A 42 21.31 -7.29 -26.46
C GLN A 42 19.94 -7.69 -27.04
N ALA A 43 18.85 -7.02 -26.66
CA ALA A 43 17.49 -7.39 -27.07
C ALA A 43 16.87 -6.39 -28.06
N GLN A 44 16.73 -6.80 -29.32
CA GLN A 44 16.00 -6.06 -30.36
C GLN A 44 14.48 -6.31 -30.35
N ASP A 45 13.96 -7.19 -29.50
CA ASP A 45 12.55 -7.57 -29.54
C ASP A 45 11.65 -6.72 -28.63
N GLY A 46 10.97 -5.77 -29.28
CA GLY A 46 9.50 -5.64 -29.25
C GLY A 46 8.79 -5.55 -27.90
N GLY A 47 8.60 -4.33 -27.39
CA GLY A 47 7.39 -3.88 -26.67
C GLY A 47 6.96 -4.52 -25.34
N GLN A 48 7.55 -5.65 -24.92
CA GLN A 48 7.15 -6.39 -23.71
C GLN A 48 8.08 -6.15 -22.51
N LEU A 49 9.25 -5.53 -22.70
CA LEU A 49 10.23 -5.38 -21.63
C LEU A 49 9.77 -4.43 -20.52
N SER A 50 8.99 -3.39 -20.83
CA SER A 50 8.39 -2.50 -19.82
C SER A 50 7.47 -3.25 -18.84
N PHE A 51 6.70 -4.23 -19.34
CA PHE A 51 5.87 -5.10 -18.49
C PHE A 51 6.74 -6.04 -17.64
N ALA A 52 7.80 -6.60 -18.20
CA ALA A 52 8.75 -7.41 -17.46
C ALA A 52 9.42 -6.61 -16.32
N ILE A 53 9.87 -5.38 -16.60
CA ILE A 53 10.44 -4.47 -15.58
C ILE A 53 9.43 -4.20 -14.46
N TYR A 54 8.17 -3.92 -14.81
CA TYR A 54 7.10 -3.71 -13.83
C TYR A 54 6.92 -4.94 -12.92
N HIS A 55 6.82 -6.14 -13.50
CA HIS A 55 6.65 -7.38 -12.73
C HIS A 55 7.86 -7.73 -11.87
N SER A 56 9.08 -7.42 -12.33
CA SER A 56 10.29 -7.67 -11.56
C SER A 56 10.43 -6.72 -10.37
N ILE A 57 10.06 -5.45 -10.50
CA ILE A 57 10.03 -4.50 -9.37
C ILE A 57 8.98 -4.93 -8.34
N PHE A 58 7.83 -5.39 -8.81
CA PHE A 58 6.74 -5.85 -7.96
C PHE A 58 6.77 -7.36 -7.73
N GLN A 59 7.94 -7.99 -7.70
CA GLN A 59 8.02 -9.39 -7.31
C GLN A 59 7.54 -9.56 -5.85
N SER A 60 6.85 -10.66 -5.55
CA SER A 60 6.20 -10.90 -4.24
C SER A 60 7.15 -10.66 -3.06
N ILE A 61 8.43 -11.06 -3.17
CA ILE A 61 9.40 -10.84 -2.09
C ILE A 61 9.69 -9.36 -1.82
N ILE A 62 9.79 -8.53 -2.86
CA ILE A 62 10.02 -7.08 -2.72
C ILE A 62 8.76 -6.43 -2.14
N VAL A 63 7.59 -6.86 -2.62
CA VAL A 63 6.30 -6.36 -2.17
C VAL A 63 6.10 -6.64 -0.68
N LEU A 64 6.29 -7.89 -0.26
CA LEU A 64 6.09 -8.34 1.13
C LEU A 64 7.17 -7.79 2.06
N CYS A 65 8.45 -7.81 1.69
CA CYS A 65 9.52 -7.43 2.61
C CYS A 65 9.78 -5.92 2.65
N ILE A 66 9.39 -5.17 1.62
CA ILE A 66 9.77 -3.76 1.49
C ILE A 66 8.54 -2.89 1.32
N ILE A 67 7.76 -3.07 0.23
CA ILE A 67 6.70 -2.12 -0.14
C ILE A 67 5.58 -2.05 0.90
N ILE A 68 5.08 -3.21 1.36
CA ILE A 68 4.01 -3.29 2.36
C ILE A 68 4.50 -2.77 3.73
N PRO A 69 5.64 -3.24 4.29
CA PRO A 69 6.18 -2.72 5.54
C PRO A 69 6.38 -1.21 5.53
N SER A 70 6.97 -0.64 4.48
CA SER A 70 7.17 0.82 4.41
C SER A 70 5.85 1.58 4.32
N PHE A 71 4.84 1.03 3.64
CA PHE A 71 3.49 1.60 3.66
C PHE A 71 2.87 1.61 5.06
N LEU A 72 2.95 0.50 5.80
CA LEU A 72 2.39 0.41 7.15
C LEU A 72 3.04 1.42 8.12
N VAL A 73 4.35 1.64 8.01
CA VAL A 73 5.05 2.68 8.80
C VAL A 73 4.60 4.09 8.39
N ILE A 74 4.30 4.33 7.11
CA ILE A 74 3.72 5.61 6.67
C ILE A 74 2.33 5.83 7.27
N ILE A 75 1.49 4.80 7.33
CA ILE A 75 0.15 4.88 7.93
C ILE A 75 0.21 5.16 9.43
N GLU A 76 1.24 4.69 10.14
CA GLU A 76 1.45 5.02 11.55
C GLU A 76 1.45 6.54 11.81
N PHE A 77 1.96 7.37 10.88
CA PHE A 77 1.92 8.83 11.02
C PHE A 77 0.51 9.40 11.12
N ILE A 78 -0.48 8.79 10.47
CA ILE A 78 -1.88 9.22 10.58
C ILE A 78 -2.35 9.02 12.02
N ASN A 79 -2.06 7.85 12.58
CA ASN A 79 -2.46 7.47 13.92
C ASN A 79 -1.77 8.35 14.96
N VAL A 80 -0.45 8.56 14.85
CA VAL A 80 0.31 9.45 15.75
C VAL A 80 -0.22 10.89 15.73
N ASN A 81 -0.76 11.39 14.62
CA ASN A 81 -1.24 12.78 14.53
C ASN A 81 -2.73 12.94 14.88
N LEU A 82 -3.55 11.95 14.57
CA LEU A 82 -5.00 12.00 14.77
C LEU A 82 -5.43 11.43 16.11
N ASP A 83 -4.72 10.44 16.63
CA ASP A 83 -5.07 9.72 17.86
C ASP A 83 -4.36 10.28 19.10
N LYS A 84 -3.36 11.15 18.92
CA LYS A 84 -2.63 11.81 20.01
C LYS A 84 -3.50 12.88 20.69
N CYS A 85 -3.49 12.86 22.03
CA CYS A 85 -4.20 13.78 22.94
C CYS A 85 -5.74 13.71 22.82
N GLU A 86 -6.32 12.61 23.29
CA GLU A 86 -7.76 12.39 23.53
C GLU A 86 -8.69 12.71 22.34
N VAL A 87 -9.02 11.65 21.59
CA VAL A 87 -9.85 11.74 20.38
C VAL A 87 -11.22 12.38 20.65
N LEU A 88 -11.86 12.02 21.76
CA LEU A 88 -13.20 12.50 22.13
C LEU A 88 -13.20 14.00 22.45
N LEU A 89 -12.18 14.50 23.14
CA LEU A 89 -12.03 15.94 23.41
C LEU A 89 -11.77 16.74 22.13
N LYS A 90 -10.95 16.21 21.21
CA LYS A 90 -10.55 16.91 19.99
C LYS A 90 -11.66 16.99 18.94
N TYR A 91 -12.43 15.91 18.76
CA TYR A 91 -13.37 15.80 17.63
C TYR A 91 -14.84 15.99 18.00
N LYS A 92 -15.24 15.80 19.27
CA LYS A 92 -16.64 15.79 19.77
C LYS A 92 -17.60 14.81 19.08
N ASN A 93 -17.22 14.24 17.93
CA ASN A 93 -17.99 13.34 17.11
C ASN A 93 -17.06 12.26 16.53
N ILE A 94 -17.21 11.03 17.03
CA ILE A 94 -16.40 9.88 16.63
C ILE A 94 -16.53 9.55 15.14
N ARG A 95 -17.71 9.80 14.55
CA ARG A 95 -17.99 9.55 13.14
C ARG A 95 -17.14 10.45 12.25
N LYS A 96 -16.96 11.70 12.66
CA LYS A 96 -16.12 12.68 11.97
C LYS A 96 -14.64 12.32 12.09
N TRP A 97 -14.19 11.92 13.28
CA TRP A 97 -12.81 11.46 13.48
C TRP A 97 -12.48 10.24 12.61
N TRP A 98 -13.36 9.23 12.57
CA TRP A 98 -13.14 8.02 11.76
C TRP A 98 -13.14 8.34 10.26
N ALA A 99 -13.99 9.26 9.81
CA ALA A 99 -13.97 9.76 8.44
C ALA A 99 -12.67 10.48 8.10
N ASP A 100 -12.21 11.40 8.95
CA ASP A 100 -10.94 12.12 8.77
C ASP A 100 -9.73 11.16 8.77
N LYS A 101 -9.78 10.11 9.61
CA LYS A 101 -8.76 9.06 9.67
C LYS A 101 -8.69 8.26 8.38
N ASN A 102 -9.84 7.79 7.88
CA ASN A 102 -9.91 7.09 6.59
C ASN A 102 -9.51 7.99 5.42
N TRP A 103 -9.87 9.27 5.47
CA TRP A 103 -9.41 10.22 4.47
C TRP A 103 -7.90 10.41 4.49
N GLY A 104 -7.28 10.43 5.68
CA GLY A 104 -5.83 10.37 5.84
C GLY A 104 -5.22 9.13 5.18
N ILE A 105 -5.83 7.96 5.39
CA ILE A 105 -5.40 6.69 4.76
C ILE A 105 -5.51 6.80 3.25
N CYS A 106 -6.63 7.29 2.71
CA CYS A 106 -6.81 7.53 1.27
C CYS A 106 -5.70 8.43 0.71
N LEU A 107 -5.41 9.54 1.39
CA LEU A 107 -4.40 10.50 0.96
C LEU A 107 -3.00 9.88 0.96
N PHE A 108 -2.63 9.15 1.99
CA PHE A 108 -1.31 8.53 2.09
C PHE A 108 -1.14 7.35 1.13
N SER A 109 -2.19 6.54 0.92
CA SER A 109 -2.21 5.51 -0.12
C SER A 109 -1.97 6.12 -1.50
N LEU A 110 -2.66 7.21 -1.84
CA LEU A 110 -2.50 7.87 -3.13
C LEU A 110 -1.07 8.42 -3.31
N ILE A 111 -0.53 9.13 -2.30
CA ILE A 111 0.85 9.62 -2.33
C ILE A 111 1.84 8.47 -2.52
N TYR A 112 1.65 7.38 -1.79
CA TYR A 112 2.56 6.24 -1.83
C TYR A 112 2.55 5.53 -3.19
N ILE A 113 1.37 5.35 -3.78
CA ILE A 113 1.20 4.78 -5.13
C ILE A 113 1.88 5.64 -6.19
N VAL A 114 1.72 6.96 -6.08
CA VAL A 114 2.42 7.88 -6.99
C VAL A 114 3.93 7.72 -6.85
N ILE A 115 4.46 7.59 -5.63
CA ILE A 115 5.90 7.37 -5.41
C ILE A 115 6.37 6.06 -6.04
N ILE A 116 5.73 4.92 -5.74
CA ILE A 116 6.20 3.63 -6.26
C ILE A 116 6.07 3.53 -7.79
N ASN A 117 5.01 4.09 -8.37
CA ASN A 117 4.85 4.11 -9.83
C ASN A 117 5.81 5.10 -10.51
N ALA A 118 6.14 6.22 -9.86
CA ALA A 118 7.18 7.12 -10.35
C ALA A 118 8.56 6.44 -10.35
N ILE A 119 8.86 5.59 -9.37
CA ILE A 119 10.08 4.77 -9.36
C ILE A 119 10.08 3.83 -10.57
N VAL A 120 8.98 3.11 -10.85
CA VAL A 120 8.89 2.23 -12.03
C VAL A 120 9.14 2.99 -13.34
N ILE A 121 8.51 4.15 -13.51
CA ILE A 121 8.71 5.00 -14.70
C ILE A 121 10.17 5.45 -14.80
N ALA A 122 10.78 5.87 -13.69
CA ALA A 122 12.18 6.25 -13.64
C ALA A 122 13.08 5.06 -14.06
N VAL A 123 12.82 3.85 -13.57
CA VAL A 123 13.58 2.65 -13.94
C VAL A 123 13.52 2.37 -15.43
N ILE A 124 12.34 2.49 -16.05
CA ILE A 124 12.17 2.27 -17.49
C ILE A 124 12.94 3.32 -18.30
N ILE A 125 12.91 4.58 -17.87
CA ILE A 125 13.63 5.66 -18.55
C ILE A 125 15.15 5.47 -18.40
N PHE A 126 15.64 5.24 -17.18
CA PHE A 126 17.07 5.12 -16.89
C PHE A 126 17.69 3.81 -17.39
N SER A 127 16.89 2.77 -17.61
CA SER A 127 17.35 1.54 -18.27
C SER A 127 17.48 1.68 -19.79
N GLY A 128 17.13 2.84 -20.38
CA GLY A 128 17.22 3.08 -21.83
C GLY A 128 15.96 2.69 -22.61
N HIS A 129 14.88 2.27 -21.93
CA HIS A 129 13.64 1.77 -22.55
C HIS A 129 12.49 2.78 -22.51
N GLY A 130 12.78 4.08 -22.37
CA GLY A 130 11.76 5.12 -22.30
C GLY A 130 10.80 5.16 -23.50
N SER A 131 11.24 4.72 -24.68
CA SER A 131 10.39 4.60 -25.89
C SER A 131 9.28 3.55 -25.75
N GLN A 132 9.39 2.63 -24.79
CA GLN A 132 8.38 1.60 -24.50
C GLN A 132 7.27 2.07 -23.56
N LEU A 133 7.31 3.33 -23.08
CA LEU A 133 6.23 3.96 -22.32
C LEU A 133 5.05 4.32 -23.24
N ASN A 134 4.42 3.29 -23.82
CA ASN A 134 3.27 3.44 -24.69
C ASN A 134 1.95 3.57 -23.91
N VAL A 135 0.87 3.92 -24.61
CA VAL A 135 -0.47 4.11 -24.01
C VAL A 135 -0.98 2.82 -23.34
N ASN A 136 -0.66 1.64 -23.89
CA ASN A 136 -1.10 0.36 -23.33
C ASN A 136 -0.43 0.09 -21.98
N PHE A 137 0.87 0.35 -21.87
CA PHE A 137 1.62 0.25 -20.63
C PHE A 137 1.13 1.26 -19.59
N LEU A 138 0.86 2.51 -19.99
CA LEU A 138 0.28 3.51 -19.07
C LEU A 138 -1.11 3.12 -18.57
N ARG A 139 -1.96 2.53 -19.43
CA ARG A 139 -3.26 1.97 -19.03
C ARG A 139 -3.10 0.81 -18.04
N TYR A 140 -2.14 -0.07 -18.29
CA TYR A 140 -1.81 -1.17 -17.39
C TYR A 140 -1.32 -0.67 -16.03
N MET A 141 -0.39 0.29 -16.00
CA MET A 141 0.07 0.94 -14.78
C MET A 141 -1.07 1.65 -14.04
N PHE A 142 -1.98 2.31 -14.75
CA PHE A 142 -3.13 2.96 -14.14
C PHE A 142 -4.08 1.94 -13.48
N LEU A 143 -4.35 0.83 -14.15
CA LEU A 143 -5.14 -0.27 -13.59
C LEU A 143 -4.43 -0.85 -12.35
N GLY A 144 -3.11 -1.10 -12.45
CA GLY A 144 -2.30 -1.54 -11.32
C GLY A 144 -2.36 -0.56 -10.16
N GLY A 145 -2.21 0.74 -10.41
CA GLY A 145 -2.35 1.80 -9.42
C GLY A 145 -3.72 1.81 -8.73
N LEU A 146 -4.80 1.49 -9.44
CA LEU A 146 -6.14 1.36 -8.86
C LEU A 146 -6.23 0.16 -7.91
N PHE A 147 -5.68 -0.99 -8.29
CA PHE A 147 -5.64 -2.18 -7.42
C PHE A 147 -4.72 -1.97 -6.22
N GLN A 148 -3.54 -1.37 -6.41
CA GLN A 148 -2.64 -0.94 -5.34
C GLN A 148 -3.38 -0.02 -4.37
N PHE A 149 -4.18 0.93 -4.87
CA PHE A 149 -4.97 1.84 -4.05
C PHE A 149 -5.95 1.10 -3.16
N LEU A 150 -6.76 0.22 -3.74
CA LEU A 150 -7.73 -0.57 -2.98
C LEU A 150 -7.06 -1.46 -1.94
N GLY A 151 -5.96 -2.13 -2.30
CA GLY A 151 -5.22 -2.96 -1.36
C GLY A 151 -4.61 -2.17 -0.20
N PHE A 152 -3.97 -1.02 -0.49
CA PHE A 152 -3.45 -0.15 0.56
C PHE A 152 -4.54 0.44 1.47
N LEU A 153 -5.73 0.74 0.93
CA LEU A 153 -6.88 1.15 1.76
C LEU A 153 -7.33 0.04 2.73
N ILE A 154 -7.37 -1.21 2.27
CA ILE A 154 -7.69 -2.39 3.09
C ILE A 154 -6.64 -2.55 4.19
N LEU A 155 -5.35 -2.55 3.84
CA LEU A 155 -4.25 -2.70 4.80
C LEU A 155 -4.23 -1.57 5.84
N GLY A 156 -4.41 -0.33 5.40
CA GLY A 156 -4.48 0.82 6.29
C GLY A 156 -5.66 0.73 7.28
N ASN A 157 -6.79 0.16 6.85
CA ASN A 157 -7.94 -0.07 7.73
C ASN A 157 -7.70 -1.22 8.71
N ILE A 158 -7.14 -2.35 8.26
CA ILE A 158 -6.79 -3.46 9.14
C ILE A 158 -5.83 -2.98 10.24
N TYR A 159 -4.78 -2.25 9.84
CA TYR A 159 -3.85 -1.63 10.78
C TYR A 159 -4.57 -0.72 11.79
N SER A 160 -5.43 0.17 11.31
CA SER A 160 -6.16 1.12 12.16
C SER A 160 -7.12 0.43 13.13
N ILE A 161 -7.82 -0.61 12.68
CA ILE A 161 -8.75 -1.40 13.50
C ILE A 161 -7.97 -2.19 14.56
N ALA A 162 -6.88 -2.84 14.18
CA ALA A 162 -6.01 -3.56 15.12
C ALA A 162 -5.44 -2.60 16.18
N LEU A 163 -5.00 -1.42 15.76
CA LEU A 163 -4.54 -0.38 16.68
C LEU A 163 -5.65 0.08 17.63
N LEU A 164 -6.89 0.24 17.17
CA LEU A 164 -8.01 0.61 18.03
C LEU A 164 -8.39 -0.48 19.04
N GLN A 165 -8.10 -1.74 18.72
CA GLN A 165 -8.37 -2.85 19.61
C GLN A 165 -7.31 -2.98 20.70
N ILE A 166 -6.03 -2.88 20.32
CA ILE A 166 -4.91 -3.23 21.19
C ILE A 166 -4.23 -1.99 21.80
N GLN A 167 -4.43 -0.82 21.19
CA GLN A 167 -3.82 0.46 21.57
C GLN A 167 -2.27 0.46 21.52
N HIS A 168 -1.67 -0.49 20.80
CA HIS A 168 -0.22 -0.61 20.61
C HIS A 168 0.17 -0.60 19.10
N PRO A 169 1.06 0.28 18.61
CA PRO A 169 1.36 0.45 17.18
C PRO A 169 2.04 -0.76 16.59
N SER A 170 2.99 -1.34 17.33
CA SER A 170 3.68 -2.55 16.91
C SER A 170 2.71 -3.71 16.72
N ALA A 171 1.70 -3.86 17.58
CA ALA A 171 0.70 -4.91 17.44
C ALA A 171 -0.18 -4.67 16.20
N GLY A 172 -0.57 -3.42 15.93
CA GLY A 172 -1.27 -3.06 14.70
C GLY A 172 -0.46 -3.39 13.44
N PHE A 173 0.84 -3.11 13.46
CA PHE A 173 1.77 -3.44 12.39
C PHE A 173 1.84 -4.96 12.16
N PHE A 174 2.12 -5.73 13.22
CA PHE A 174 2.25 -7.19 13.11
C PHE A 174 0.96 -7.86 12.68
N ILE A 175 -0.21 -7.38 13.11
CA ILE A 175 -1.50 -7.96 12.69
C ILE A 175 -1.77 -7.66 11.22
N ALA A 176 -1.60 -6.40 10.78
CA ALA A 176 -1.82 -6.05 9.38
C ALA A 176 -0.86 -6.83 8.47
N TYR A 177 0.39 -7.00 8.89
CA TYR A 177 1.38 -7.78 8.17
C TYR A 177 1.06 -9.29 8.18
N ALA A 178 0.68 -9.84 9.34
CA ALA A 178 0.32 -11.24 9.49
C ALA A 178 -0.89 -11.62 8.63
N VAL A 179 -1.88 -10.75 8.46
CA VAL A 179 -3.02 -11.02 7.57
C VAL A 179 -2.56 -11.31 6.13
N ILE A 180 -1.56 -10.59 5.63
CA ILE A 180 -1.04 -10.81 4.27
C ILE A 180 -0.23 -12.10 4.20
N VAL A 181 0.73 -12.27 5.10
CA VAL A 181 1.60 -13.45 5.12
C VAL A 181 0.80 -14.74 5.37
N LEU A 182 -0.24 -14.69 6.19
CA LEU A 182 -1.12 -15.83 6.43
C LEU A 182 -1.92 -16.19 5.19
N LEU A 183 -2.37 -15.23 4.38
CA LEU A 183 -3.07 -15.51 3.13
C LEU A 183 -2.15 -16.25 2.13
N ASP A 184 -0.88 -15.86 2.06
CA ASP A 184 0.12 -16.60 1.26
C ASP A 184 0.33 -18.03 1.76
N ILE A 185 0.51 -18.21 3.08
CA ILE A 185 0.67 -19.55 3.67
C ILE A 185 -0.58 -20.40 3.43
N ILE A 186 -1.78 -19.82 3.57
CA ILE A 186 -3.04 -20.52 3.32
C ILE A 186 -3.15 -20.95 1.85
N ARG A 187 -2.68 -20.12 0.91
CA ARG A 187 -2.65 -20.49 -0.51
C ARG A 187 -1.73 -21.67 -0.75
N ASP A 188 -0.49 -21.61 -0.28
CA ASP A 188 0.48 -22.67 -0.49
C ASP A 188 -0.04 -24.02 0.08
N VAL A 189 -0.71 -23.96 1.23
CA VAL A 189 -1.36 -25.12 1.84
C VAL A 189 -2.60 -25.58 1.05
N SER A 190 -3.45 -24.67 0.55
CA SER A 190 -4.65 -25.04 -0.20
C SER A 190 -4.34 -25.59 -1.59
N GLU A 191 -3.30 -25.08 -2.25
CA GLU A 191 -2.82 -25.61 -3.51
C GLU A 191 -2.28 -27.03 -3.31
N SER A 192 -1.47 -27.24 -2.27
CA SER A 192 -0.89 -28.54 -1.96
C SER A 192 -1.90 -29.58 -1.49
N LEU A 193 -2.94 -29.20 -0.73
CA LEU A 193 -3.86 -30.16 -0.09
C LEU A 193 -5.24 -30.26 -0.76
N LEU A 194 -5.75 -29.15 -1.28
CA LEU A 194 -7.12 -29.03 -1.77
C LEU A 194 -7.20 -28.78 -3.28
N THR A 195 -6.05 -28.64 -3.96
CA THR A 195 -5.95 -28.23 -5.38
C THR A 195 -6.71 -26.94 -5.70
N PHE A 196 -7.00 -26.15 -4.67
CA PHE A 196 -7.73 -24.90 -4.78
C PHE A 196 -6.72 -23.77 -4.87
N ASP A 197 -6.59 -23.23 -6.08
CA ASP A 197 -5.73 -22.10 -6.39
C ASP A 197 -6.55 -20.80 -6.30
N PHE A 198 -6.15 -19.90 -5.42
CA PHE A 198 -6.73 -18.57 -5.27
C PHE A 198 -5.64 -17.50 -5.31
N VAL A 199 -6.01 -16.33 -5.83
CA VAL A 199 -5.11 -15.18 -5.97
C VAL A 199 -5.05 -14.42 -4.66
N THR A 200 -3.85 -14.10 -4.21
CA THR A 200 -3.58 -13.40 -2.94
C THR A 200 -3.73 -11.88 -3.10
N LEU A 201 -3.80 -11.16 -1.97
CA LEU A 201 -4.08 -9.71 -2.00
C LEU A 201 -2.98 -8.93 -2.75
N GLU A 202 -1.73 -9.27 -2.53
CA GLU A 202 -0.58 -8.63 -3.18
C GLU A 202 -0.51 -8.96 -4.68
N GLU A 203 -0.90 -10.17 -5.09
CA GLU A 203 -1.04 -10.50 -6.51
C GLU A 203 -2.14 -9.67 -7.19
N TYR A 204 -3.25 -9.42 -6.50
CA TYR A 204 -4.27 -8.48 -6.97
C TYR A 204 -3.74 -7.06 -7.05
N MET A 205 -3.08 -6.58 -5.98
CA MET A 205 -2.55 -5.22 -5.88
C MET A 205 -1.60 -4.91 -7.03
N PHE A 206 -0.69 -5.83 -7.34
CA PHE A 206 0.39 -5.59 -8.30
C PHE A 206 0.16 -6.27 -9.66
N LEU A 207 -1.05 -6.77 -9.92
CA LEU A 207 -1.42 -7.44 -11.17
C LEU A 207 -0.47 -8.60 -11.55
N MET A 208 0.04 -9.33 -10.56
CA MET A 208 1.00 -10.42 -10.81
C MET A 208 0.35 -11.65 -11.45
N SER A 209 -0.98 -11.78 -11.34
CA SER A 209 -1.74 -12.89 -11.91
C SER A 209 -2.57 -12.44 -13.12
N ASN A 210 -2.58 -13.26 -14.17
CA ASN A 210 -3.42 -13.05 -15.35
C ASN A 210 -4.93 -13.25 -15.06
N LYS A 211 -5.27 -13.77 -13.87
CA LYS A 211 -6.66 -14.00 -13.44
C LYS A 211 -7.32 -12.73 -12.89
N VAL A 212 -6.58 -11.64 -12.71
CA VAL A 212 -7.10 -10.39 -12.16
C VAL A 212 -7.99 -9.67 -13.18
N ASN A 213 -9.19 -9.28 -12.74
CA ASN A 213 -10.17 -8.58 -13.57
C ASN A 213 -10.94 -7.53 -12.75
N LEU A 214 -11.74 -6.70 -13.40
CA LEU A 214 -12.49 -5.60 -12.75
C LEU A 214 -13.44 -6.04 -11.62
N TRP A 215 -13.97 -7.27 -11.66
CA TRP A 215 -14.82 -7.79 -10.58
C TRP A 215 -14.06 -7.90 -9.26
N HIS A 216 -12.77 -8.22 -9.32
CA HIS A 216 -11.92 -8.23 -8.14
C HIS A 216 -11.76 -6.83 -7.54
N GLY A 217 -11.72 -5.79 -8.37
CA GLY A 217 -11.71 -4.40 -7.90
C GLY A 217 -12.98 -4.06 -7.12
N LEU A 218 -14.15 -4.48 -7.61
CA LEU A 218 -15.43 -4.32 -6.88
C LEU A 218 -15.44 -5.12 -5.57
N TRP A 219 -14.88 -6.33 -5.57
CA TRP A 219 -14.75 -7.15 -4.38
C TRP A 219 -13.85 -6.51 -3.31
N LEU A 220 -12.69 -5.97 -3.70
CA LEU A 220 -11.80 -5.23 -2.80
C LEU A 220 -12.47 -3.97 -2.25
N LEU A 221 -13.24 -3.26 -3.09
CA LEU A 221 -14.02 -2.11 -2.64
C LEU A 221 -15.08 -2.50 -1.60
N LEU A 222 -15.74 -3.64 -1.79
CA LEU A 222 -16.70 -4.18 -0.81
C LEU A 222 -16.00 -4.51 0.53
N ILE A 223 -14.84 -5.18 0.49
CA ILE A 223 -14.03 -5.48 1.68
C ILE A 223 -13.67 -4.18 2.41
N PHE A 224 -13.21 -3.17 1.68
CA PHE A 224 -12.91 -1.85 2.25
C PHE A 224 -14.13 -1.23 2.94
N MET A 225 -15.31 -1.26 2.29
CA MET A 225 -16.55 -0.74 2.89
C MET A 225 -16.95 -1.49 4.17
N LEU A 226 -16.79 -2.82 4.20
CA LEU A 226 -17.05 -3.63 5.38
C LEU A 226 -16.10 -3.30 6.53
N LEU A 227 -14.79 -3.16 6.24
CA LEU A 227 -13.79 -2.74 7.22
C LEU A 227 -14.06 -1.34 7.76
N TYR A 228 -14.48 -0.41 6.90
CA TYR A 228 -14.86 0.94 7.33
C TYR A 228 -16.01 0.91 8.35
N GLN A 229 -17.06 0.11 8.10
CA GLN A 229 -18.18 -0.04 9.03
C GLN A 229 -17.77 -0.76 10.32
N LEU A 230 -16.93 -1.79 10.22
CA LEU A 230 -16.39 -2.51 11.37
C LEU A 230 -15.59 -1.57 12.29
N GLY A 231 -14.67 -0.79 11.72
CA GLY A 231 -13.87 0.18 12.47
C GLY A 231 -14.74 1.26 13.11
N LEU A 232 -15.77 1.75 12.40
CA LEU A 232 -16.72 2.69 12.97
C LEU A 232 -17.50 2.08 14.15
N SER A 233 -17.95 0.83 14.02
CA SER A 233 -18.65 0.12 15.09
C SER A 233 -17.77 -0.04 16.33
N ILE A 234 -16.52 -0.48 16.14
CA ILE A 234 -15.53 -0.63 17.23
C ILE A 234 -15.23 0.71 17.90
N SER A 235 -15.17 1.80 17.13
CA SER A 235 -14.92 3.14 17.67
C SER A 235 -16.09 3.69 18.50
N ARG A 236 -17.32 3.26 18.20
CA ARG A 236 -18.55 3.62 18.93
C ARG A 236 -18.64 2.80 20.20
N GLY A 237 -17.82 3.15 21.18
CA GLY A 237 -17.81 2.46 22.48
C GLY A 237 -16.47 2.52 23.21
N LYS A 238 -15.45 3.14 22.63
CA LYS A 238 -14.14 3.31 23.26
C LYS A 238 -13.82 4.78 23.46
N ASP A 239 -13.33 5.11 24.66
CA ASP A 239 -12.56 6.32 24.84
C ASP A 239 -11.14 6.06 24.32
N ILE A 240 -10.84 6.59 23.14
CA ILE A 240 -9.58 6.32 22.45
C ILE A 240 -8.56 7.34 22.96
N TYR A 241 -7.80 6.93 23.98
CA TYR A 241 -6.69 7.68 24.54
C TYR A 241 -5.36 7.18 23.98
N TRP A 242 -4.53 8.13 23.54
CA TRP A 242 -3.13 7.91 23.22
C TRP A 242 -2.30 9.07 23.78
N GLY A 243 -1.56 8.79 24.85
CA GLY A 243 -0.67 9.71 25.55
C GLY A 243 0.21 8.95 26.53
N GLU A 244 1.47 9.37 26.64
CA GLU A 244 2.51 8.72 27.44
C GLU A 244 2.03 8.44 28.87
N ARG A 245 2.13 7.18 29.31
CA ARG A 245 2.47 6.86 30.69
C ARG A 245 3.97 6.64 30.74
#